data_AF-L1JF27-F1
#
_entry.id   AF-L1JF27-F1
#
_cell.length_a   1.000
_cell.length_b   1.000
_cell.length_c   1.000
_cell.angle_alpha   90.00
_cell.angle_beta   90.00
_cell.angle_gamma   90.00
#
_symmetry.space_group_name_H-M   'P 1'
#
loop_
_entity.id
_entity.type
_entity.pdbx_description
1 polymer ?
#
loop_
_entity_poly.entity_id
_entity_poly.type
_entity_poly.pdbx_seq_one_letter_code
_entity_poly.pdbx_strand_id
1 'polypeptide(L)'
;MKEAEKFCSSQEAEAVMENVRLYLRDESRSSMHVLGRAGSGKTSLMCKLVKDVMWEQEKGCVLVRIVGASKRSKTRVGLLRSICEQLRRAYGKEEEDGDISVLPLRDIVSYFRRAV
;
A
#
# COMPACT_ATOMS: atom_id res chain seq x y z
N MET A 1 3.25 7.04 -22.83
CA MET A 1 2.44 5.83 -22.55
C MET A 1 3.05 4.55 -23.15
N LYS A 2 3.53 4.56 -24.41
CA LYS A 2 4.15 3.40 -25.08
C LYS A 2 5.35 2.73 -24.36
N GLU A 3 6.13 3.46 -23.56
CA GLU A 3 7.28 2.89 -22.86
C GLU A 3 6.91 2.10 -21.59
N ALA A 4 5.79 2.44 -20.94
CA ALA A 4 5.32 1.72 -19.76
C ALA A 4 4.79 0.32 -20.11
N GLU A 5 4.15 0.19 -21.28
CA GLU A 5 3.66 -1.08 -21.82
C GLU A 5 4.81 -2.03 -22.19
N LYS A 6 5.89 -1.49 -22.78
CA LYS A 6 7.06 -2.29 -23.22
C LYS A 6 7.87 -2.85 -22.05
N PHE A 7 7.87 -2.18 -20.90
CA PHE A 7 8.52 -2.69 -19.68
C PHE A 7 7.68 -3.79 -19.01
N CYS A 8 6.35 -3.65 -19.03
CA CYS A 8 5.44 -4.63 -18.39
C CYS A 8 5.31 -5.97 -19.14
N SER A 9 5.94 -6.12 -20.31
CA SER A 9 5.95 -7.34 -21.13
C SER A 9 7.32 -8.03 -21.21
N SER A 10 8.32 -7.58 -20.44
CA SER A 10 9.60 -8.29 -20.37
C SER A 10 9.48 -9.56 -19.51
N GLN A 11 10.29 -10.58 -19.83
CA GLN A 11 10.40 -11.79 -18.99
C GLN A 11 10.76 -11.45 -17.53
N GLU A 12 11.59 -10.43 -17.33
CA GLU A 12 12.00 -9.97 -16.01
C GLU A 12 10.82 -9.38 -15.21
N ALA A 13 9.97 -8.59 -15.86
CA ALA A 13 8.79 -8.02 -15.20
C ALA A 13 7.80 -9.12 -14.79
N GLU A 14 7.60 -10.12 -15.65
CA GLU A 14 6.71 -11.25 -15.32
C GLU A 14 7.28 -12.11 -14.19
N ALA A 15 8.59 -12.37 -14.19
CA ALA A 15 9.26 -13.08 -13.09
C ALA A 15 9.14 -12.31 -11.76
N VAL A 16 9.22 -10.98 -11.77
CA VAL A 16 8.98 -10.18 -10.56
C VAL A 16 7.53 -10.31 -10.13
N MET A 17 6.55 -10.18 -11.04
CA MET A 17 5.13 -10.31 -10.73
C MET A 17 4.81 -11.66 -10.09
N GLU A 18 5.38 -12.76 -10.61
CA GLU A 18 5.20 -14.09 -10.04
C GLU A 18 5.76 -14.20 -8.62
N ASN A 19 6.97 -13.68 -8.37
CA ASN A 19 7.53 -13.61 -7.02
C ASN A 19 6.66 -12.79 -6.06
N VAL A 20 6.07 -11.68 -6.53
CA VAL A 20 5.16 -10.91 -5.68
C VAL A 20 3.88 -11.68 -5.39
N ARG A 21 3.30 -12.40 -6.36
CA ARG A 21 2.12 -13.24 -6.13
C ARG A 21 2.40 -14.34 -5.11
N LEU A 22 3.57 -14.97 -5.17
CA LEU A 22 4.01 -15.94 -4.16
C LEU A 22 4.13 -15.28 -2.78
N TYR A 23 4.76 -14.11 -2.70
CA TYR A 23 4.88 -13.35 -1.47
C TYR A 23 3.51 -12.96 -0.87
N LEU A 24 2.53 -12.57 -1.69
CA LEU A 24 1.19 -12.20 -1.21
C LEU A 24 0.39 -13.37 -0.65
N ARG A 25 0.76 -14.61 -1.01
CA ARG A 25 0.19 -15.84 -0.47
C ARG A 25 0.95 -16.37 0.75
N ASP A 26 2.12 -15.81 1.02
CA ASP A 26 2.90 -16.14 2.20
C ASP A 26 2.24 -15.50 3.44
N GLU A 27 2.04 -16.30 4.49
CA GLU A 27 1.52 -15.80 5.77
C GLU A 27 2.62 -15.10 6.60
N SER A 28 3.87 -15.13 6.12
CA SER A 28 4.97 -14.39 6.74
C SER A 28 4.69 -12.88 6.70
N ARG A 29 4.76 -12.24 7.87
CA ARG A 29 4.59 -10.78 8.01
C ARG A 29 5.88 -10.01 7.65
N SER A 30 6.64 -10.52 6.68
CA SER A 30 7.88 -9.91 6.23
C SER A 30 7.58 -8.73 5.28
N SER A 31 8.61 -7.97 4.87
CA SER A 31 8.46 -6.88 3.90
C SER A 31 9.18 -7.25 2.60
N MET A 32 8.51 -7.12 1.46
CA MET A 32 9.12 -7.30 0.14
C MET A 32 9.59 -5.97 -0.47
N HIS A 33 10.75 -5.99 -1.13
CA HIS A 33 11.36 -4.82 -1.77
C HIS A 33 11.64 -5.10 -3.25
N VAL A 34 11.25 -4.19 -4.14
CA VAL A 34 11.61 -4.22 -5.56
C VAL A 34 12.74 -3.22 -5.81
N LEU A 35 13.92 -3.74 -6.11
CA LEU A 35 15.14 -2.95 -6.33
C LEU A 35 15.43 -2.80 -7.83
N GLY A 36 15.97 -1.64 -8.23
CA GLY A 36 16.30 -1.37 -9.62
C GLY A 36 16.70 0.09 -9.83
N ARG A 37 17.37 0.37 -10.95
CA ARG A 37 17.87 1.72 -11.29
C ARG A 37 16.74 2.77 -11.34
N ALA A 38 17.05 4.03 -11.11
CA ALA A 38 16.06 5.11 -11.32
C ALA A 38 15.51 5.04 -12.75
N GLY A 39 14.19 5.24 -12.92
CA GLY A 39 13.53 5.11 -14.23
C GLY A 39 13.26 3.68 -14.72
N SER A 40 13.68 2.63 -13.99
CA SER A 40 13.48 1.23 -14.39
C SER A 40 12.03 0.71 -14.25
N GLY A 41 11.02 1.58 -14.24
CA GLY A 41 9.62 1.15 -14.21
C GLY A 41 9.09 0.57 -12.88
N LYS A 42 9.84 0.58 -11.77
CA LYS A 42 9.40 0.02 -10.46
C LYS A 42 7.99 0.46 -10.04
N THR A 43 7.72 1.77 -10.08
CA THR A 43 6.38 2.31 -9.74
C THR A 43 5.32 1.82 -10.71
N SER A 44 5.64 1.73 -12.01
CA SER A 44 4.72 1.19 -13.03
C SER A 44 4.41 -0.28 -12.77
N LEU A 45 5.42 -1.06 -12.39
CA LEU A 45 5.28 -2.47 -12.05
C LEU A 45 4.40 -2.66 -10.80
N MET A 46 4.63 -1.87 -9.75
CA MET A 46 3.80 -1.88 -8.54
C MET A 46 2.35 -1.49 -8.85
N CYS A 47 2.11 -0.51 -9.74
CA CYS A 47 0.75 -0.16 -10.15
C CYS A 47 0.06 -1.30 -10.92
N LYS A 48 0.78 -1.99 -11.83
CA LYS A 48 0.26 -3.18 -12.54
C LYS A 48 -0.10 -4.28 -11.54
N LEU A 49 0.81 -4.57 -10.62
CA LEU A 49 0.59 -5.55 -9.55
C LEU A 49 -0.65 -5.25 -8.73
N VAL A 50 -0.79 -4.02 -8.23
CA VAL A 50 -1.97 -3.62 -7.44
C VAL A 50 -3.23 -3.87 -8.24
N LYS A 51 -3.25 -3.50 -9.53
CA LYS A 51 -4.41 -3.71 -10.39
C LYS A 51 -4.79 -5.19 -10.49
N ASP A 52 -3.80 -6.07 -10.63
CA ASP A 52 -4.00 -7.51 -10.73
C ASP A 52 -4.48 -8.10 -9.38
N VAL A 53 -3.84 -7.71 -8.28
CA VAL A 53 -4.09 -8.26 -6.93
C VAL A 53 -5.40 -7.75 -6.32
N MET A 54 -5.79 -6.50 -6.58
CA MET A 54 -7.06 -5.95 -6.10
C MET A 54 -8.26 -6.76 -6.61
N TRP A 55 -8.12 -7.43 -7.76
CA TRP A 55 -9.17 -8.26 -8.32
C TRP A 55 -9.28 -9.64 -7.66
N GLU A 56 -8.21 -10.09 -7.00
CA GLU A 56 -8.13 -11.42 -6.38
C GLU A 56 -8.50 -11.43 -4.88
N GLN A 57 -8.62 -10.26 -4.25
CA GLN A 57 -8.87 -10.13 -2.81
C GLN A 57 -10.33 -9.81 -2.50
N GLU A 58 -11.09 -10.81 -2.03
CA GLU A 58 -12.49 -10.62 -1.60
C GLU A 58 -12.62 -10.04 -0.18
N LYS A 59 -11.58 -10.20 0.66
CA LYS A 59 -11.62 -9.84 2.10
C LYS A 59 -10.39 -9.05 2.50
N GLY A 60 -10.40 -7.73 2.25
CA GLY A 60 -9.35 -6.84 2.73
C GLY A 60 -9.33 -5.48 2.04
N CYS A 61 -8.50 -4.58 2.55
CA CYS A 61 -8.23 -3.28 1.94
C CYS A 61 -6.77 -3.22 1.46
N VAL A 62 -6.56 -2.95 0.17
CA VAL A 62 -5.24 -2.65 -0.39
C VAL A 62 -5.02 -1.14 -0.38
N LEU A 63 -4.01 -0.68 0.33
CA LEU A 63 -3.68 0.74 0.44
C LEU A 63 -2.37 1.04 -0.31
N VAL A 64 -2.46 1.90 -1.33
CA VAL A 64 -1.31 2.28 -2.17
C VAL A 64 -0.87 3.70 -1.88
N ARG A 65 0.44 3.89 -1.69
CA ARG A 65 1.05 5.19 -1.38
C ARG A 65 2.29 5.48 -2.20
N ILE A 66 2.36 6.71 -2.71
CA ILE A 66 3.61 7.31 -3.19
C ILE A 66 4.14 8.22 -2.08
N VAL A 67 5.21 7.78 -1.43
CA VAL A 67 5.86 8.53 -0.34
C VAL A 67 6.57 9.77 -0.91
N GLY A 68 6.48 10.90 -0.22
CA GLY A 68 7.11 12.17 -0.62
C GLY A 68 6.38 12.99 -1.69
N ALA A 69 5.40 12.43 -2.40
CA ALA A 69 4.66 13.13 -3.46
C ALA A 69 3.70 14.23 -2.96
N SER A 70 3.25 14.17 -1.70
CA SER A 70 2.32 15.14 -1.11
C SER A 70 2.85 15.69 0.20
N LYS A 71 2.39 16.88 0.65
CA LYS A 71 2.78 17.44 1.95
C LYS A 71 2.52 16.47 3.11
N ARG A 72 1.41 15.72 3.07
CA ARG A 72 1.06 14.73 4.11
C ARG A 72 1.94 13.48 4.07
N SER A 73 2.52 13.12 2.92
CA SER A 73 3.41 11.97 2.78
C SER A 73 4.91 12.29 2.93
N LYS A 74 5.26 13.52 3.34
CA LYS A 74 6.65 13.96 3.57
C LYS A 74 7.16 13.74 4.99
N THR A 75 6.28 13.74 5.99
CA THR A 75 6.67 13.50 7.38
C THR A 75 6.19 12.12 7.82
N ARG A 76 6.98 11.46 8.68
CA ARG A 76 6.62 10.15 9.26
C ARG A 76 5.25 10.20 9.94
N VAL A 77 5.00 11.24 10.73
CA VAL A 77 3.75 11.45 11.47
C VAL A 77 2.57 11.68 10.51
N GLY A 78 2.74 12.55 9.51
CA GLY A 78 1.68 12.84 8.53
C GLY A 78 1.33 11.62 7.69
N LEU A 79 2.34 10.83 7.30
CA LEU A 79 2.13 9.60 6.54
C LEU A 79 1.33 8.58 7.36
N LEU A 80 1.77 8.29 8.59
CA LEU A 80 1.08 7.35 9.47
C LEU A 80 -0.37 7.78 9.75
N ARG A 81 -0.62 9.05 10.07
CA ARG A 81 -1.99 9.57 10.26
C ARG A 81 -2.85 9.38 9.02
N SER A 82 -2.33 9.73 7.85
CA SER A 82 -3.07 9.57 6.59
C SER A 82 -3.41 8.11 6.28
N ILE A 83 -2.54 7.15 6.66
CA ILE A 83 -2.80 5.71 6.51
C ILE A 83 -3.90 5.29 7.48
N CYS A 84 -3.81 5.70 8.74
CA CYS A 84 -4.80 5.38 9.77
C CYS A 84 -6.19 5.93 9.40
N GLU A 85 -6.27 7.18 8.95
CA GLU A 85 -7.52 7.78 8.47
C GLU A 85 -8.12 6.96 7.33
N GLN A 86 -7.32 6.58 6.32
CA GLN A 86 -7.81 5.78 5.20
C GLN A 86 -8.30 4.39 5.62
N LEU A 87 -7.59 3.70 6.51
CA LEU A 87 -8.03 2.41 7.02
C LEU A 87 -9.35 2.54 7.77
N ARG A 88 -9.51 3.58 8.60
CA ARG A 88 -10.78 3.86 9.29
C ARG A 88 -11.94 3.99 8.29
N ARG A 89 -11.74 4.74 7.20
CA ARG A 89 -12.75 4.88 6.13
C ARG A 89 -13.06 3.56 5.45
N ALA A 90 -12.02 2.82 5.06
CA ALA A 90 -12.16 1.57 4.32
C ALA A 90 -12.95 0.49 5.09
N TYR A 91 -12.90 0.52 6.43
CA TYR A 91 -13.64 -0.39 7.29
C TYR A 91 -14.94 0.22 7.88
N GLY A 92 -15.39 1.39 7.40
CA GLY A 92 -16.65 2.00 7.84
C GLY A 92 -16.67 2.51 9.28
N LYS A 93 -15.52 2.75 9.89
CA LYS A 93 -15.39 3.14 11.31
C LYS A 93 -15.33 4.66 11.52
N GLU A 94 -15.93 5.44 10.61
CA GLU A 94 -15.79 6.90 10.64
C GLU A 94 -16.63 7.58 11.73
N GLU A 95 -17.78 7.00 12.06
CA GLU A 95 -18.79 7.60 12.93
C GLU A 95 -18.71 7.12 14.38
N GLU A 96 -18.14 5.94 14.64
CA GLU A 96 -18.19 5.28 15.95
C GLU A 96 -17.21 5.86 16.99
N ASP A 97 -16.10 6.48 16.57
CA ASP A 97 -14.93 6.67 17.46
C ASP A 97 -14.32 8.09 17.46
N GLY A 98 -14.99 9.08 16.86
CA GLY A 98 -14.52 10.47 16.82
C GLY A 98 -13.30 10.70 15.91
N ASP A 99 -12.79 11.95 15.87
CA ASP A 99 -11.71 12.32 14.96
C ASP A 99 -10.34 11.80 15.44
N ILE A 100 -9.85 10.70 14.84
CA ILE A 100 -8.53 10.14 15.16
C ILE A 100 -7.36 11.05 14.75
N SER A 101 -7.60 12.07 13.92
CA SER A 101 -6.55 12.97 13.43
C SER A 101 -5.98 13.87 14.53
N VAL A 102 -6.77 14.12 15.58
CA VAL A 102 -6.37 14.91 16.75
C VAL A 102 -5.66 14.07 17.83
N LEU A 103 -5.74 12.74 17.75
CA LEU A 103 -5.12 11.88 18.74
C LEU A 103 -3.58 11.84 18.62
N PRO A 104 -2.87 11.70 19.75
CA PRO A 104 -1.45 11.33 19.73
C PRO A 104 -1.27 9.98 19.02
N LEU A 105 -0.19 9.82 18.24
CA LEU A 105 0.07 8.59 17.48
C LEU A 105 0.04 7.31 18.34
N ARG A 106 0.52 7.38 19.60
CA ARG A 106 0.49 6.26 20.55
C ARG A 106 -0.94 5.77 20.84
N ASP A 107 -1.91 6.68 20.83
CA ASP A 107 -3.31 6.39 21.18
C ASP A 107 -4.07 5.84 19.96
N ILE A 108 -3.61 6.14 18.74
CA ILE A 108 -4.11 5.54 17.50
C ILE A 108 -3.85 4.01 17.47
N VAL A 109 -2.75 3.53 18.06
CA VAL A 109 -2.48 2.09 18.16
C VAL A 109 -3.56 1.40 19.00
N SER A 110 -3.94 2.02 20.12
CA SER A 110 -5.00 1.53 21.00
C SER A 110 -6.38 1.54 20.32
N TYR A 111 -6.62 2.48 19.41
CA TYR A 111 -7.82 2.48 18.57
C TYR A 111 -7.89 1.21 17.69
N PHE A 112 -6.86 0.92 16.89
CA PHE A 112 -6.91 -0.23 15.97
C PHE A 112 -6.91 -1.59 16.69
N ARG A 113 -6.33 -1.69 17.89
CA ARG A 113 -6.41 -2.93 18.69
C ARG A 113 -7.81 -3.24 19.21
N ARG A 114 -8.65 -2.22 19.41
CA ARG A 114 -10.04 -2.37 19.90
C ARG A 114 -11.04 -2.56 18.76
N ALA A 115 -10.67 -2.16 17.54
CA ALA A 115 -11.53 -2.22 16.36
C ALA A 115 -11.58 -3.61 15.68
N VAL A 116 -10.99 -4.64 16.30
CA VAL A 116 -10.98 -6.04 15.86
C VAL A 116 -12.05 -6.83 16.61
#